data_AF-A0A1V4DNW3-F1
#
_entry.id   AF-A0A1V4DNW3-F1
#
_cell.length_a   1.000
_cell.length_b   1.000
_cell.length_c   1.000
_cell.angle_alpha   90.00
_cell.angle_beta   90.00
_cell.angle_gamma   90.00
#
_symmetry.space_group_name_H-M   'P 1'
#
loop_
_entity.id
_entity.type
_entity.pdbx_description
1 polymer ?
#
loop_
_entity_poly.entity_id
_entity_poly.type
_entity_poly.pdbx_seq_one_letter_code
_entity_poly.pdbx_strand_id
1 'polypeptide(L)' 'LVAAGRARFTGLGQGRSPRRTAADLRRGWFTMLPPGDPRTEELAVRLEALPDQDRPRADPVFALRAFRKPG' A
#
# COMPACT_ATOMS: atom_id res chain seq x y z
N LEU A 1 -7.99 -29.05 0.03
CA LEU A 1 -6.57 -28.60 0.01
C LEU A 1 -5.95 -28.94 1.37
N VAL A 2 -4.76 -29.54 1.39
CA VAL A 2 -4.02 -29.89 2.62
C VAL A 2 -2.95 -28.83 2.86
N ALA A 3 -2.86 -28.29 4.08
CA ALA A 3 -1.84 -27.32 4.43
C ALA A 3 -0.44 -27.92 4.29
N ALA A 4 0.46 -27.20 3.63
CA ALA A 4 1.79 -27.70 3.25
C ALA A 4 2.94 -26.79 3.71
N GLY A 5 2.64 -25.60 4.22
CA GLY A 5 3.68 -24.69 4.73
C GLY A 5 3.17 -23.29 5.06
N ARG A 6 4.04 -22.51 5.71
CA ARG A 6 3.83 -21.10 6.00
C ARG A 6 5.15 -20.35 5.97
N ALA A 7 5.12 -19.07 5.61
CA ALA A 7 6.27 -18.17 5.72
C ALA A 7 5.81 -16.77 6.11
N ARG A 8 6.71 -15.97 6.67
CA ARG A 8 6.51 -14.55 6.95
C ARG A 8 7.74 -13.78 6.47
N PHE A 9 7.54 -12.68 5.76
CA PHE A 9 8.63 -11.87 5.22
C PHE A 9 8.24 -10.41 5.13
N THR A 10 9.23 -9.52 5.24
CA THR A 10 9.05 -8.08 5.07
C THR A 10 9.14 -7.73 3.58
N GLY A 11 8.15 -7.02 3.06
CA GLY A 11 8.23 -6.44 1.72
C GLY A 11 8.98 -5.13 1.76
N LEU A 12 10.15 -5.07 1.12
CA LEU A 12 11.03 -3.90 1.19
C LEU A 12 10.61 -2.81 0.20
N GLY A 13 10.79 -1.55 0.60
CA GLY A 13 10.66 -0.38 -0.29
C GLY A 13 9.23 0.00 -0.65
N GLN A 14 8.24 -0.47 0.11
CA GLN A 14 6.83 -0.16 -0.15
C GLN A 14 6.32 1.01 0.72
N GLY A 15 7.09 1.40 1.74
CA GLY A 15 6.83 2.58 2.54
C GLY A 15 6.94 3.89 1.75
N ARG A 16 5.80 4.54 1.48
CA ARG A 16 5.75 5.95 1.04
C ARG A 16 5.46 6.85 2.24
N SER A 17 5.97 8.07 2.21
CA SER A 17 5.56 9.11 3.16
C SER A 17 4.21 9.70 2.75
N PRO A 18 3.46 10.32 3.69
CA PRO A 18 2.20 11.01 3.37
C PRO A 18 2.35 12.03 2.24
N ARG A 19 3.38 12.89 2.30
CA ARG A 19 3.64 13.91 1.28
C ARG A 19 3.86 13.32 -0.11
N ARG A 20 4.68 12.28 -0.21
CA ARG A 20 4.94 11.60 -1.48
C ARG A 20 3.67 10.94 -2.02
N THR A 21 2.87 10.34 -1.14
CA THR A 21 1.61 9.68 -1.52
C THR A 21 0.60 10.69 -2.07
N ALA A 22 0.47 11.87 -1.45
CA ALA A 22 -0.38 12.95 -1.94
C ALA A 22 0.07 13.45 -3.34
N ALA A 23 1.38 13.61 -3.55
CA ALA A 23 1.93 13.97 -4.85
C ALA A 23 1.67 12.90 -5.92
N ASP A 24 1.84 11.61 -5.57
CA ASP A 24 1.58 10.47 -6.46
C ASP A 24 0.10 10.36 -6.83
N LEU A 25 -0.82 10.66 -5.90
CA LEU A 25 -2.27 10.75 -6.18
C LEU A 25 -2.57 11.80 -7.25
N ARG A 26 -2.10 13.04 -7.06
CA ARG A 26 -2.35 14.14 -8.02
C ARG A 26 -1.70 13.89 -9.38
N ARG A 27 -0.61 13.12 -9.43
CA ARG A 27 0.04 12.67 -10.67
C ARG A 27 -0.68 11.51 -11.38
N GLY A 28 -1.73 10.94 -10.77
CA GLY A 28 -2.46 9.81 -11.32
C GLY A 28 -1.69 8.48 -11.25
N TRP A 29 -0.73 8.34 -10.33
CA TRP A 29 0.05 7.11 -10.15
C TRP A 29 -0.81 5.92 -9.72
N PHE A 30 -1.92 6.17 -9.01
CA PHE A 30 -2.84 5.14 -8.54
C PHE A 30 -3.96 4.90 -9.55
N THR A 31 -3.88 3.78 -10.26
CA THR A 31 -4.80 3.44 -11.37
C THR A 31 -6.22 3.06 -10.95
N MET A 32 -6.48 2.85 -9.66
CA MET A 32 -7.82 2.57 -9.15
C MET A 32 -8.73 3.81 -9.09
N LEU A 33 -8.16 5.01 -9.20
CA LEU A 33 -8.91 6.26 -9.34
C LEU A 33 -8.89 6.67 -10.81
N PRO A 34 -10.06 6.82 -11.47
CA PRO A 34 -10.12 7.40 -12.80
C PRO A 34 -9.51 8.80 -12.85
N PRO A 35 -8.97 9.24 -14.00
CA PRO A 35 -8.53 10.61 -14.18
C PRO A 35 -9.65 11.61 -13.86
N GLY A 36 -9.35 12.63 -13.05
CA GLY A 36 -10.33 13.63 -12.63
C GLY A 36 -11.30 13.19 -11.53
N ASP A 37 -11.13 12.00 -10.95
CA ASP A 37 -11.95 11.56 -9.81
C ASP A 37 -11.75 12.51 -8.61
N PRO A 38 -12.82 13.12 -8.06
CA PRO A 38 -12.73 14.11 -6.97
C PRO A 38 -12.11 13.54 -5.70
N ARG A 39 -12.18 12.20 -5.50
CA ARG A 39 -11.55 11.53 -4.35
C ARG A 39 -10.04 11.70 -4.34
N THR A 40 -9.42 12.00 -5.48
CA THR A 40 -7.98 12.30 -5.57
C THR A 40 -7.60 13.44 -4.64
N GLU A 41 -8.31 14.57 -4.73
CA GLU A 41 -8.03 15.75 -3.90
C GLU A 41 -8.47 15.54 -2.45
N GLU A 42 -9.62 14.90 -2.22
CA GLU A 42 -10.07 14.57 -0.86
C GLU A 42 -9.04 13.73 -0.10
N LEU A 43 -8.48 12.71 -0.75
CA LEU A 43 -7.44 11.86 -0.17
C LEU A 43 -6.12 12.62 0.00
N ALA A 44 -5.73 13.45 -0.97
CA ALA A 44 -4.51 14.25 -0.88
C ALA A 44 -4.56 15.22 0.30
N VAL A 45 -5.66 15.95 0.49
CA VAL A 45 -5.87 16.86 1.64
C VAL A 45 -5.77 16.10 2.96
N ARG A 46 -6.40 14.92 3.06
CA ARG A 46 -6.34 14.09 4.27
C ARG A 46 -4.93 13.58 4.55
N LEU A 47 -4.16 13.24 3.51
CA LEU A 47 -2.77 12.84 3.66
C LEU A 47 -1.91 14.00 4.14
N GLU A 48 -2.11 15.21 3.62
CA GLU A 48 -1.36 16.42 3.99
C GLU A 48 -1.62 16.86 5.44
N ALA A 49 -2.77 16.52 6.00
CA ALA A 49 -3.13 16.80 7.40
C ALA A 49 -2.46 15.84 8.41
N LEU A 50 -1.82 14.75 7.97
CA LEU A 50 -1.18 13.81 8.88
C LEU A 50 0.10 14.42 9.51
N PRO A 51 0.47 14.04 10.74
CA PRO A 51 1.80 14.35 11.27
C PRO A 51 2.88 13.57 10.50
N ASP A 52 4.15 13.92 10.71
CA ASP A 52 5.30 13.21 10.16
C ASP A 52 5.26 13.05 8.62
N GLN A 53 4.95 14.13 7.89
CA GLN A 53 4.76 14.15 6.44
C GLN A 53 5.87 13.52 5.60
N ASP A 54 7.10 13.49 6.12
CA ASP A 54 8.27 12.93 5.45
C ASP A 54 8.67 11.54 5.94
N ARG A 55 8.09 11.07 7.04
CA ARG A 55 8.38 9.74 7.57
C ARG A 55 7.70 8.68 6.70
N PRO A 56 8.46 7.77 6.07
CA PRO A 56 7.86 6.66 5.33
C PRO A 56 7.09 5.75 6.28
N ARG A 57 5.95 5.23 5.82
CA ARG A 57 5.28 4.12 6.52
C ARG A 57 6.23 2.92 6.60
N ALA A 58 6.19 2.19 7.71
CA ALA A 58 6.95 0.95 7.84
C ALA A 58 6.61 -0.04 6.72
N ASP A 59 7.63 -0.77 6.27
CA ASP A 59 7.47 -1.81 5.26
C ASP A 59 6.46 -2.88 5.71
N PRO A 60 5.56 -3.34 4.81
CA PRO A 60 4.55 -4.31 5.15
C PRO A 60 5.16 -5.68 5.44
N VAL A 61 4.54 -6.43 6.34
CA VAL A 61 4.94 -7.81 6.63
C VAL A 61 3.87 -8.76 6.11
N PHE A 62 4.24 -9.60 5.14
CA PHE A 62 3.35 -10.55 4.49
C PHE A 62 3.38 -11.91 5.17
N ALA A 63 2.23 -12.59 5.16
CA ALA A 63 2.11 -13.97 5.60
C ALA A 63 1.70 -14.85 4.41
N LEU A 64 2.53 -15.85 4.10
CA LEU A 64 2.27 -16.82 3.04
C LEU A 64 1.70 -18.12 3.66
N ARG A 65 0.70 -18.70 3.01
CA ARG A 65 0.17 -20.04 3.32
C ARG A 65 0.27 -20.90 2.06
N ALA A 66 0.92 -22.05 2.17
CA ALA A 66 1.04 -23.02 1.09
C ALA A 66 0.08 -24.18 1.32
N PHE A 67 -0.59 -24.61 0.25
CA PHE A 67 -1.51 -25.73 0.26
C PHE A 67 -1.23 -26.67 -0.92
N ARG A 68 -1.48 -27.97 -0.74
CA ARG A 68 -1.44 -28.98 -1.80
C ARG A 68 -2.84 -29.53 -2.05
N LYS A 69 -3.10 -30.03 -3.26
CA LYS A 69 -4.32 -30.81 -3.52
C LYS A 69 -4.29 -32.08 -2.64
N PRO A 70 -5.43 -32.51 -2.07
CA PRO A 70 -5.51 -33.86 -1.52
C PRO A 70 -5.14 -34.85 -2.63
N GLY A 71 -4.42 -35.92 -2.28
CA GLY A 71 -4.20 -37.05 -3.18
C GLY A 71 -5.51 -37.71 -3.56
#